data_AF-A0AA38M240-F1
#
_entry.id   AF-A0AA38M240-F1
#
_cell.length_a   1.000
_cell.length_b   1.000
_cell.length_c   1.000
_cell.angle_alpha   90.00
_cell.angle_beta   90.00
_cell.angle_gamma   90.00
#
_symmetry.space_group_name_H-M   'P 1'
#
loop_
_entity.id
_entity.type
_entity.pdbx_description
1 polymer ?
#
loop_
_entity_poly.entity_id
_entity_poly.type
_entity_poly.pdbx_seq_one_letter_code
_entity_poly.pdbx_strand_id
1 'polypeptide(L)'
;MGFLLLLLLLVCGSMSAHQGSGQRLSANIGVTCVCADCGRSVRRSRQPRVGALGRIIHGKQSVRGAWPWQVSLQLLHPQFGFLGHWCGGVLISPEWLLTAAHCINK
;
A
#
# COMPACT_ATOMS: atom_id res chain seq x y z
N MET A 1 0.73 9.43 -26.39
CA MET A 1 1.32 8.18 -25.84
C MET A 1 2.75 8.34 -25.29
N GLY A 2 3.42 9.48 -25.45
CA GLY A 2 4.75 9.74 -24.87
C GLY A 2 4.79 10.43 -23.50
N PHE A 3 3.75 11.18 -23.10
CA PHE A 3 3.74 11.90 -21.81
C PHE A 3 3.47 11.02 -20.58
N LEU A 4 2.80 9.87 -20.75
CA LEU A 4 2.48 8.95 -19.64
C LEU A 4 3.68 8.12 -19.18
N LEU A 5 4.67 7.92 -20.06
CA LEU A 5 5.89 7.18 -19.74
C LEU A 5 6.89 8.04 -18.93
N LEU A 6 6.84 9.37 -19.08
CA LEU A 6 7.75 10.30 -18.42
C LEU A 6 7.45 10.46 -16.91
N LEU A 7 6.19 10.27 -16.50
CA LEU A 7 5.77 10.36 -15.09
C LEU A 7 6.11 9.12 -14.26
N LEU A 8 6.29 7.95 -14.90
CA LEU A 8 6.71 6.71 -14.24
C LEU A 8 8.21 6.70 -13.87
N LEU A 9 9.05 7.49 -14.53
CA LEU A 9 10.48 7.57 -14.21
C LEU A 9 10.78 8.52 -13.03
N LEU A 10 9.88 9.45 -12.68
CA LEU A 10 10.13 10.44 -11.63
C LEU A 10 9.85 9.95 -10.19
N VAL A 11 9.28 8.75 -10.00
CA VAL A 11 9.06 8.19 -8.64
C VAL A 11 10.11 7.12 -8.28
N CYS A 12 11.03 6.79 -9.19
CA CYS A 12 12.18 5.90 -8.91
C CYS A 12 13.43 6.69 -8.46
N GLY A 13 13.24 7.85 -7.85
CA GLY A 13 14.30 8.68 -7.29
C GLY A 13 14.40 8.50 -5.78
N SER A 14 15.16 7.49 -5.35
CA SER A 14 15.67 7.30 -3.98
C SER A 14 14.65 7.04 -2.85
N MET A 15 14.07 5.85 -2.81
CA MET A 15 13.87 5.18 -1.52
C MET A 15 15.16 4.43 -1.18
N SER A 16 16.17 5.18 -0.73
CA SER A 16 17.35 4.60 -0.10
C SER A 16 16.89 4.02 1.24
N ALA A 17 16.45 2.76 1.22
CA ALA A 17 16.30 1.96 2.43
C ALA A 17 17.71 1.69 2.95
N HIS A 18 18.27 2.66 3.70
CA HIS A 18 19.50 2.44 4.44
C HIS A 18 19.21 1.34 5.46
N GLN A 19 19.83 0.19 5.24
CA GLN A 19 19.83 -0.95 6.13
C GLN A 19 20.47 -0.54 7.45
N GLY A 20 19.63 -0.13 8.41
CA GLY A 20 20.03 0.18 9.78
C GLY A 20 19.47 -0.87 10.72
N SER A 21 20.30 -1.85 11.06
CA SER A 21 20.10 -2.73 12.20
C SER A 21 19.64 -1.92 13.42
N GLY A 22 18.61 -2.38 14.12
CA GLY A 22 18.15 -1.78 15.36
C GLY A 22 19.24 -1.78 16.43
N GLN A 23 19.98 -0.68 16.52
CA GLN A 23 20.77 -0.36 17.70
C GLN A 23 20.20 0.88 18.36
N ARG A 24 19.80 0.65 19.62
CA ARG A 24 19.24 1.61 20.56
C ARG A 24 20.33 2.63 20.89
N LEU A 25 20.47 3.68 20.09
CA LEU A 25 21.35 4.80 20.44
C LEU A 25 20.63 5.65 21.49
N SER A 26 21.03 5.46 22.74
CA SER A 26 20.64 6.29 23.87
C SER A 26 21.30 7.67 23.71
N ALA A 27 20.58 8.63 23.13
CA ALA A 27 20.95 10.05 23.18
C ALA A 27 20.23 10.71 24.37
N ASN A 28 20.98 11.34 25.27
CA ASN A 28 20.50 11.92 26.54
C ASN A 28 19.65 13.21 26.40
N ILE A 29 19.09 13.48 25.22
CA ILE A 29 17.94 14.38 25.00
C ILE A 29 17.07 13.62 23.99
N GLY A 30 16.15 12.80 24.50
CA GLY A 30 15.56 11.68 23.76
C GLY A 30 14.45 12.06 22.80
N VAL A 31 14.74 12.76 21.70
CA VAL A 31 13.89 12.64 20.50
C VAL A 31 14.22 11.29 19.88
N THR A 32 13.47 10.26 20.26
CA THR A 32 13.54 8.99 19.54
C THR A 32 13.02 9.23 18.12
N CYS A 33 13.88 9.16 17.11
CA CYS A 33 13.41 8.91 15.75
C CYS A 33 12.76 7.53 15.74
N VAL A 34 11.45 7.48 15.90
CA VAL A 34 10.67 6.27 15.65
C VAL A 34 10.63 6.15 14.13
N CYS A 35 11.38 5.19 13.56
CA CYS A 35 10.95 4.64 12.29
C CYS A 35 9.51 4.15 12.53
N ALA A 36 8.51 4.89 12.02
CA ALA A 36 7.15 4.38 12.02
C ALA A 36 7.20 3.02 11.32
N ASP A 37 6.90 1.95 12.06
CA ASP A 37 6.96 0.58 11.55
C ASP A 37 5.96 0.42 10.38
N CYS A 38 6.41 0.72 9.16
CA CYS A 38 5.63 0.63 7.93
C CYS A 38 5.96 -0.67 7.17
N GLY A 39 5.07 -1.12 6.29
CA GLY A 39 5.31 -2.27 5.41
C GLY A 39 5.46 -3.63 6.12
N ARG A 40 5.15 -3.76 7.42
CA ARG A 40 5.19 -5.03 8.16
C ARG A 40 3.88 -5.79 8.07
N SER A 41 3.91 -6.98 7.49
CA SER A 41 2.77 -7.90 7.53
C SER A 41 2.57 -8.45 8.95
N VAL A 42 1.33 -8.43 9.45
CA VAL A 42 0.98 -8.85 10.81
C VAL A 42 1.17 -10.36 11.03
N ARG A 43 1.31 -11.19 9.97
CA ARG A 43 1.60 -12.63 10.11
C ARG A 43 2.56 -13.14 9.04
N ARG A 44 3.62 -13.85 9.46
CA ARG A 44 4.37 -14.79 8.60
C ARG A 44 3.34 -15.76 8.00
N SER A 45 3.05 -15.59 6.71
CA SER A 45 1.88 -16.17 6.06
C SER A 45 1.94 -17.70 6.01
N ARG A 46 1.33 -18.39 6.98
CA ARG A 46 0.80 -19.74 6.74
C ARG A 46 -0.52 -19.57 6.01
N GLN A 47 -0.46 -19.38 4.70
CA GLN A 47 -1.64 -19.26 3.85
C GLN A 47 -2.29 -20.63 3.66
N PRO A 48 -3.60 -20.78 3.96
CA PRO A 48 -4.35 -21.96 3.57
C PRO A 48 -4.36 -22.10 2.05
N ARG A 49 -4.07 -23.30 1.54
CA ARG A 49 -4.21 -23.62 0.11
C ARG A 49 -5.68 -23.80 -0.21
N VAL A 50 -6.36 -22.70 -0.52
CA VAL A 50 -7.71 -22.76 -1.12
C VAL A 50 -7.61 -22.04 -2.46
N GLY A 51 -7.78 -22.80 -3.55
CA GLY A 51 -7.78 -22.28 -4.90
C GLY A 51 -9.01 -21.41 -5.12
N ALA A 52 -8.80 -20.11 -5.26
CA ALA A 52 -9.83 -19.17 -5.69
C ALA A 52 -9.34 -18.52 -6.98
N LEU A 53 -10.08 -18.72 -8.08
CA LEU A 53 -9.89 -18.00 -9.32
C LEU A 53 -10.34 -16.54 -9.10
N GLY A 54 -9.44 -15.71 -8.58
CA GLY A 54 -9.64 -14.28 -8.44
C GLY A 54 -9.20 -13.52 -9.69
N ARG A 55 -9.54 -12.22 -9.77
CA ARG A 55 -9.03 -11.27 -10.78
C ARG A 55 -7.48 -11.26 -10.87
N ILE A 56 -6.81 -11.69 -9.81
CA ILE A 56 -5.35 -11.85 -9.75
C ILE A 56 -4.98 -13.23 -10.31
N ILE A 57 -4.35 -13.25 -11.48
CA ILE A 57 -3.90 -14.47 -12.16
C ILE A 57 -2.84 -15.17 -11.28
N HIS A 58 -3.02 -16.47 -11.02
CA HIS A 58 -2.22 -17.25 -10.06
C HIS A 58 -2.24 -16.70 -8.63
N GLY A 59 -3.18 -15.81 -8.32
CA GLY A 59 -3.41 -15.31 -6.97
C GLY A 59 -3.98 -16.39 -6.06
N LYS A 60 -3.73 -16.23 -4.77
CA LYS A 60 -4.43 -16.97 -3.71
C LYS A 60 -5.18 -16.00 -2.82
N GLN A 61 -6.27 -16.46 -2.24
CA GLN A 61 -7.01 -15.69 -1.25
C GLN A 61 -6.06 -15.21 -0.15
N SER A 62 -6.11 -13.91 0.16
CA SER A 62 -5.32 -13.36 1.27
C SER A 62 -5.90 -13.79 2.61
N VAL A 63 -5.03 -14.05 3.58
CA VAL A 63 -5.46 -14.11 4.99
C VAL A 63 -5.92 -12.71 5.39
N ARG A 64 -7.01 -12.61 6.16
CA ARG A 64 -7.51 -11.34 6.67
C ARG A 64 -6.42 -10.62 7.47
N GLY A 65 -6.16 -9.36 7.14
CA GLY A 65 -5.14 -8.53 7.80
C GLY A 65 -3.69 -8.85 7.46
N ALA A 66 -3.41 -9.76 6.51
CA ALA A 66 -2.04 -10.05 6.09
C ALA A 66 -1.37 -8.84 5.42
N TRP A 67 -2.15 -7.99 4.76
CA TRP A 67 -1.68 -6.78 4.09
C TRP A 67 -2.41 -5.58 4.68
N PRO A 68 -1.99 -5.08 5.86
CA PRO A 68 -2.73 -4.05 6.59
C PRO A 68 -2.80 -2.71 5.86
N TRP A 69 -1.88 -2.46 4.92
CA TRP A 69 -1.89 -1.28 4.07
C TRP A 69 -2.79 -1.39 2.83
N GLN A 70 -3.36 -2.57 2.54
CA GLN A 70 -4.23 -2.75 1.38
C GLN A 70 -5.58 -2.05 1.61
N VAL A 71 -5.97 -1.16 0.70
CA VAL A 71 -7.24 -0.42 0.78
C VAL A 71 -8.14 -0.68 -0.44
N SER A 72 -9.43 -0.44 -0.25
CA SER A 72 -10.44 -0.48 -1.30
C SER A 72 -11.05 0.90 -1.47
N LEU A 73 -10.81 1.53 -2.63
CA LEU A 73 -11.51 2.76 -3.00
C LEU A 73 -12.93 2.39 -3.45
N GLN A 74 -13.92 3.00 -2.80
CA GLN A 74 -15.33 2.79 -3.08
C GLN A 74 -15.92 4.05 -3.72
N LEU A 75 -16.73 3.89 -4.76
CA LEU A 75 -17.28 5.00 -5.52
C LEU A 75 -18.75 5.24 -5.15
N LEU A 76 -19.06 6.47 -4.77
CA LEU A 76 -20.42 6.98 -4.64
C LEU A 76 -20.68 7.93 -5.81
N HIS A 77 -21.58 7.54 -6.70
CA HIS A 77 -21.94 8.33 -7.87
C HIS A 77 -23.14 9.24 -7.55
N PRO A 78 -23.14 10.51 -8.00
CA PRO A 78 -24.23 11.44 -7.70
C PRO A 78 -25.58 10.97 -8.22
N GLN A 79 -25.63 10.37 -9.41
CA GLN A 79 -26.88 9.90 -10.03
C GLN A 79 -27.19 8.43 -9.76
N PHE A 80 -26.17 7.57 -9.70
CA PHE A 80 -26.35 6.12 -9.63
C PHE A 80 -26.18 5.54 -8.22
N GLY A 81 -25.87 6.37 -7.23
CA GLY A 81 -25.64 5.92 -5.86
C GLY A 81 -24.35 5.12 -5.70
N PHE A 82 -24.34 4.18 -4.77
CA PHE A 82 -23.14 3.44 -4.40
C PHE A 82 -22.78 2.37 -5.44
N LEU A 83 -21.60 2.52 -6.07
CA LEU A 83 -21.10 1.61 -7.12
C LEU A 83 -20.11 0.57 -6.59
N GLY A 84 -19.69 0.68 -5.33
CA GLY A 84 -18.78 -0.28 -4.70
C GLY A 84 -17.31 -0.10 -5.06
N HIS A 85 -16.54 -1.18 -4.90
CA HIS A 85 -15.10 -1.21 -5.15
C HIS A 85 -14.78 -0.91 -6.61
N TRP A 86 -13.88 0.04 -6.86
CA TRP A 86 -13.49 0.39 -8.21
C TRP A 86 -11.97 0.45 -8.43
N CYS A 87 -11.20 0.81 -7.40
CA CYS A 87 -9.74 0.83 -7.43
C CYS A 87 -9.13 0.37 -6.10
N GLY A 88 -7.85 -0.02 -6.17
CA GLY A 88 -7.03 -0.29 -4.98
C GLY A 88 -6.16 0.91 -4.59
N GLY A 89 -5.42 0.75 -3.51
CA GLY A 89 -4.41 1.71 -3.05
C GLY A 89 -3.60 1.18 -1.87
N VAL A 90 -2.70 2.01 -1.37
CA VAL A 90 -1.79 1.69 -0.27
C VAL A 90 -1.85 2.79 0.79
N LEU A 91 -2.13 2.45 2.04
CA LEU A 91 -2.00 3.37 3.17
C LEU A 91 -0.51 3.64 3.44
N ILE A 92 -0.07 4.89 3.29
CA ILE A 92 1.34 5.30 3.45
C ILE A 92 1.57 6.10 4.74
N SER A 93 0.52 6.64 5.33
CA SER A 93 0.52 7.27 6.66
C SER A 93 -0.90 7.25 7.24
N PRO A 94 -1.13 7.68 8.50
CA PRO A 94 -2.46 7.68 9.11
C PRO A 94 -3.54 8.43 8.32
N GLU A 95 -3.15 9.44 7.54
CA GLU A 95 -4.09 10.31 6.80
C GLU A 95 -3.85 10.31 5.28
N TRP A 96 -2.80 9.61 4.81
CA TRP A 96 -2.42 9.63 3.40
C TRP A 96 -2.42 8.24 2.77
N LEU A 97 -2.92 8.17 1.54
CA LEU A 97 -3.07 6.96 0.74
C LEU A 97 -2.55 7.20 -0.68
N LEU A 98 -1.84 6.21 -1.22
CA LEU A 98 -1.33 6.21 -2.59
C LEU A 98 -2.21 5.35 -3.51
N THR A 99 -2.59 5.88 -4.67
CA THR A 99 -3.33 5.16 -5.72
C THR A 99 -2.91 5.62 -7.12
N ALA A 100 -3.44 5.00 -8.17
CA ALA A 100 -3.18 5.42 -9.55
C ALA A 100 -3.96 6.71 -9.88
N ALA A 101 -3.35 7.63 -10.63
CA ALA A 101 -4.00 8.90 -11.00
C ALA A 101 -5.30 8.70 -11.82
N HIS A 102 -5.33 7.71 -12.70
CA HIS A 102 -6.53 7.35 -13.46
C HIS A 102 -7.65 6.76 -12.57
N CYS A 103 -7.36 6.46 -11.30
CA CYS A 103 -8.35 6.15 -10.29
C CYS A 103 -8.90 7.40 -9.59
N ILE A 104 -8.72 8.62 -10.10
CA ILE A 104 -9.37 9.83 -9.55
C ILE A 104 -10.00 10.65 -10.67
N ASN A 105 -9.31 10.76 -11.80
CA ASN A 105 -9.78 11.46 -12.98
C ASN A 105 -9.77 10.47 -14.16
N LYS A 106 -10.89 9.76 -14.35
CA LYS A 106 -11.11 8.81 -15.44
C LYS A 106 -11.54 9.52 -16.71
#